data_AF-A0A1S3WWR6-F1
#
_entry.id   AF-A0A1S3WWR6-F1
#
_cell.length_a   1.000
_cell.length_b   1.000
_cell.length_c   1.000
_cell.angle_alpha   90.00
_cell.angle_beta   90.00
_cell.angle_gamma   90.00
#
_symmetry.space_group_name_H-M   'P 1'
#
loop_
_entity.id
_entity.type
_entity.pdbx_description
1 polymer ?
#
loop_
_entity_poly.entity_id
_entity_poly.type
_entity_poly.pdbx_seq_one_letter_code
_entity_poly.pdbx_strand_id
1 'polypeptide(L)'
;MFPAVSSPRTPGPATRRGPLSAVGPGSTPRAAGRKGLSLGSAVSSPVLFSPARRSSLSSRGTPTRIYPHHSVTESMNYEVKTFGSSLPVKVMEALTLSEVDDQLTVHIDESGWACLICKEKLIVWKIGLSPVTKLSVCKELQLPPSDFHWSADLVALSYSATSGEAHSTQAVAVMVATREGSIRYWPSLASEDTYAETFVDLGGDKTYSFLTAVQGGSFILSSSGSQLIRLIPENLGKINQHFLPQGNGMLSGIGRRVSSLLGILSPSSDLMLSSVLWHRERSSFYILTSSNISKWELDDSSEKHVHSWDINRVLKENITDAIWGSESNYEAVKGGVNIWYLDLKQS
;
A
#
# COMPACT_ATOMS: atom_id res chain seq x y z
N MET A 1 25.56 -12.59 41.84
CA MET A 1 24.78 -12.37 43.07
C MET A 1 25.53 -11.36 43.91
N PHE A 2 25.09 -10.09 43.93
CA PHE A 2 25.71 -9.00 44.69
C PHE A 2 24.58 -8.14 45.29
N PRO A 3 24.66 -7.72 46.57
CA PRO A 3 23.62 -6.92 47.23
C PRO A 3 23.79 -5.42 46.96
N ALA A 4 22.68 -4.67 47.04
CA ALA A 4 22.66 -3.21 47.01
C ALA A 4 22.51 -2.63 48.44
N VAL A 5 23.03 -1.42 48.68
CA VAL A 5 22.78 -0.65 49.91
C VAL A 5 22.48 0.83 49.60
N SER A 6 21.20 1.17 49.79
CA SER A 6 20.56 2.40 50.29
C SER A 6 21.35 3.70 50.52
N SER A 7 20.71 4.81 50.14
CA SER A 7 21.00 6.18 50.62
C SER A 7 20.37 6.48 52.01
N PRO A 8 20.76 7.59 52.66
CA PRO A 8 19.84 8.42 53.46
C PRO A 8 19.63 9.84 52.88
N ARG A 9 18.83 10.70 53.54
CA ARG A 9 18.32 12.00 53.06
C ARG A 9 18.50 13.17 54.09
N THR A 10 18.20 14.40 53.63
CA THR A 10 17.56 15.54 54.37
C THR A 10 18.37 16.32 55.45
N PRO A 11 17.93 17.52 55.95
CA PRO A 11 16.91 18.51 55.46
C PRO A 11 17.19 20.05 55.66
N GLY A 12 16.71 20.90 54.72
CA GLY A 12 16.16 22.28 54.95
C GLY A 12 17.04 23.40 55.57
N PRO A 13 16.48 24.57 55.98
CA PRO A 13 15.14 25.15 55.70
C PRO A 13 15.12 26.71 55.48
N ALA A 14 13.92 27.31 55.59
CA ALA A 14 13.60 28.75 55.82
C ALA A 14 13.30 29.66 54.59
N THR A 15 12.66 30.82 54.85
CA THR A 15 11.96 31.71 53.88
C THR A 15 11.69 33.13 54.44
N ARG A 16 11.58 34.20 53.61
CA ARG A 16 10.48 35.24 53.65
C ARG A 16 10.67 36.54 52.82
N ARG A 17 9.54 37.06 52.28
CA ARG A 17 9.18 38.49 51.91
C ARG A 17 10.04 39.15 50.78
N GLY A 18 9.57 40.07 49.92
CA GLY A 18 8.26 40.76 49.71
C GLY A 18 8.21 42.21 50.26
N PRO A 19 7.47 43.19 49.69
CA PRO A 19 6.50 43.15 48.57
C PRO A 19 6.64 44.30 47.51
N LEU A 20 5.56 44.60 46.77
CA LEU A 20 5.39 45.68 45.77
C LEU A 20 5.17 47.10 46.36
N SER A 21 5.34 48.14 45.54
CA SER A 21 4.85 49.52 45.77
C SER A 21 4.37 50.18 44.46
N ALA A 22 3.45 51.16 44.56
CA ALA A 22 2.81 51.82 43.40
C ALA A 22 2.27 53.22 43.76
N VAL A 23 2.14 54.12 42.76
CA VAL A 23 1.39 55.40 42.83
C VAL A 23 0.75 55.69 41.45
N GLY A 24 -0.44 56.31 41.41
CA GLY A 24 -1.16 56.73 40.20
C GLY A 24 -0.93 58.22 39.84
N PRO A 25 -1.95 59.05 39.45
CA PRO A 25 -3.40 58.84 39.60
C PRO A 25 -4.32 59.24 38.41
N GLY A 26 -5.61 58.83 38.49
CA GLY A 26 -6.74 59.45 37.77
C GLY A 26 -7.04 58.93 36.35
N SER A 27 -8.28 58.91 35.87
CA SER A 27 -9.58 59.08 36.55
C SER A 27 -10.73 58.37 35.78
N THR A 28 -11.86 58.15 36.45
CA THR A 28 -13.15 57.69 35.88
C THR A 28 -14.19 58.84 36.05
N PRO A 29 -15.48 58.80 35.63
CA PRO A 29 -16.29 57.62 35.22
C PRO A 29 -17.43 57.84 34.16
N ARG A 30 -18.20 56.76 33.90
CA ARG A 30 -19.64 56.75 33.47
C ARG A 30 -19.98 57.27 32.05
N ALA A 31 -21.11 56.92 31.40
CA ALA A 31 -22.08 55.83 31.61
C ALA A 31 -23.02 55.64 30.39
N ALA A 32 -23.70 54.49 30.37
CA ALA A 32 -25.02 54.23 29.76
C ALA A 32 -25.21 54.37 28.23
N GLY A 33 -26.22 53.65 27.71
CA GLY A 33 -26.66 53.74 26.31
C GLY A 33 -28.17 53.50 26.16
N ARG A 34 -28.69 53.80 24.96
CA ARG A 34 -30.05 53.50 24.43
C ARG A 34 -29.88 53.36 22.90
N LYS A 35 -30.42 52.34 22.20
CA LYS A 35 -31.83 52.07 21.85
C LYS A 35 -32.57 53.22 21.10
N GLY A 36 -32.69 53.08 19.77
CA GLY A 36 -34.02 53.04 19.12
C GLY A 36 -34.32 53.96 17.93
N LEU A 37 -34.65 53.34 16.78
CA LEU A 37 -35.71 53.73 15.78
C LEU A 37 -35.50 55.03 14.96
N SER A 38 -36.01 55.24 13.73
CA SER A 38 -36.73 54.44 12.69
C SER A 38 -36.59 55.20 11.33
N LEU A 39 -37.34 55.08 10.20
CA LEU A 39 -38.64 54.48 9.81
C LEU A 39 -38.77 54.39 8.26
N GLY A 40 -39.57 53.45 7.72
CA GLY A 40 -40.20 53.52 6.38
C GLY A 40 -39.54 52.70 5.24
N SER A 41 -40.27 52.22 4.21
CA SER A 41 -41.75 52.18 4.02
C SER A 41 -42.19 51.19 2.91
N ALA A 42 -43.28 50.43 3.15
CA ALA A 42 -44.14 49.68 2.19
C ALA A 42 -43.47 48.58 1.30
N VAL A 43 -44.16 47.60 0.69
CA VAL A 43 -45.59 47.41 0.36
C VAL A 43 -46.07 45.96 0.70
N SER A 44 -47.39 45.82 0.88
CA SER A 44 -48.26 44.61 1.00
C SER A 44 -48.09 43.56 -0.14
N SER A 45 -48.64 42.32 -0.15
CA SER A 45 -49.66 41.55 0.62
C SER A 45 -49.70 40.08 0.07
N PRO A 46 -50.56 39.13 0.53
CA PRO A 46 -51.24 38.91 1.81
C PRO A 46 -51.03 37.47 2.38
N VAL A 47 -51.88 37.03 3.32
CA VAL A 47 -51.79 35.75 4.07
C VAL A 47 -52.89 34.74 3.67
N LEU A 48 -52.59 33.44 3.74
CA LEU A 48 -53.59 32.38 4.02
C LEU A 48 -53.05 31.39 5.08
N PHE A 49 -53.94 30.81 5.89
CA PHE A 49 -53.60 30.00 7.06
C PHE A 49 -54.37 28.66 7.09
N SER A 50 -53.70 27.62 7.57
CA SER A 50 -54.28 26.49 8.36
C SER A 50 -55.19 25.48 7.62
N PRO A 51 -55.46 24.28 8.20
CA PRO A 51 -55.08 23.81 9.54
C PRO A 51 -54.14 22.58 9.59
N ALA A 52 -53.54 22.36 10.75
CA ALA A 52 -52.69 21.20 11.04
C ALA A 52 -53.51 19.97 11.48
N ARG A 53 -52.96 18.77 11.25
CA ARG A 53 -53.24 17.59 12.09
C ARG A 53 -52.07 17.33 13.02
N ARG A 54 -52.35 17.17 14.32
CA ARG A 54 -51.38 16.69 15.31
C ARG A 54 -51.39 15.16 15.33
N SER A 55 -50.22 14.55 15.30
CA SER A 55 -50.00 13.16 15.74
C SER A 55 -48.66 13.09 16.47
N SER A 56 -48.71 13.17 17.80
CA SER A 56 -47.53 13.14 18.66
C SER A 56 -47.19 11.71 19.08
N LEU A 57 -46.09 11.17 18.58
CA LEU A 57 -45.37 10.07 19.24
C LEU A 57 -43.87 10.40 19.26
N SER A 58 -43.27 10.26 20.43
CA SER A 58 -41.85 10.56 20.67
C SER A 58 -41.03 9.28 20.62
N SER A 59 -40.19 9.13 19.59
CA SER A 59 -39.04 8.23 19.62
C SER A 59 -37.78 9.02 19.29
N ARG A 60 -36.85 9.09 20.26
CA ARG A 60 -35.58 9.82 20.11
C ARG A 60 -34.54 8.97 19.37
N GLY A 61 -34.89 8.51 18.17
CA GLY A 61 -33.96 7.83 17.28
C GLY A 61 -32.94 8.84 16.73
N THR A 62 -31.66 8.53 16.84
CA THR A 62 -30.63 9.21 16.03
C THR A 62 -30.90 8.91 14.56
N PRO A 63 -30.90 9.91 13.66
CA PRO A 63 -31.08 9.64 12.24
C PRO A 63 -29.85 8.94 11.67
N THR A 64 -29.89 7.61 11.59
CA THR A 64 -28.92 6.81 10.87
C THR A 64 -28.98 7.23 9.41
N ARG A 65 -27.99 8.02 8.96
CA ARG A 65 -27.93 8.52 7.57
C ARG A 65 -27.58 7.35 6.66
N ILE A 66 -28.61 6.61 6.23
CA ILE A 66 -28.51 5.64 5.15
C ILE A 66 -28.09 6.42 3.90
N TYR A 67 -26.83 6.25 3.50
CA TYR A 67 -26.36 6.79 2.24
C TYR A 67 -26.88 5.89 1.12
N PRO A 68 -27.59 6.42 0.11
CA PRO A 68 -27.87 5.67 -1.09
C PRO A 68 -26.55 5.47 -1.83
N HIS A 69 -25.96 4.27 -1.71
CA HIS A 69 -24.94 3.84 -2.66
C HIS A 69 -25.61 3.77 -4.02
N HIS A 70 -25.17 4.62 -4.95
CA HIS A 70 -25.61 4.56 -6.33
C HIS A 70 -25.08 3.26 -6.92
N SER A 71 -25.99 2.34 -7.27
CA SER A 71 -25.66 1.24 -8.17
C SER A 71 -25.30 1.84 -9.53
N VAL A 72 -24.08 1.57 -9.98
CA VAL A 72 -23.62 1.93 -11.33
C VAL A 72 -24.20 0.93 -12.33
N THR A 73 -24.17 -0.35 -11.95
CA THR A 73 -24.82 -1.45 -12.67
C THR A 73 -25.35 -2.47 -11.66
N GLU A 74 -26.59 -2.92 -11.84
CA GLU A 74 -27.15 -4.06 -11.12
C GLU A 74 -27.28 -5.24 -12.10
N SER A 75 -26.82 -6.42 -11.70
CA SER A 75 -26.89 -7.65 -12.50
C SER A 75 -27.47 -8.79 -11.65
N MET A 76 -27.96 -9.85 -12.29
CA MET A 76 -28.71 -10.92 -11.61
C MET A 76 -27.96 -11.62 -10.47
N ASN A 77 -26.62 -11.56 -10.45
CA ASN A 77 -25.77 -12.20 -9.45
C ASN A 77 -24.82 -11.23 -8.70
N TYR A 78 -24.64 -9.99 -9.18
CA TYR A 78 -23.65 -9.03 -8.67
C TYR A 78 -24.14 -7.59 -8.76
N GLU A 79 -23.80 -6.78 -7.77
CA GLU A 79 -24.14 -5.36 -7.69
C GLU A 79 -22.86 -4.51 -7.71
N VAL A 80 -22.76 -3.57 -8.65
CA VAL A 80 -21.60 -2.67 -8.80
C VAL A 80 -21.92 -1.32 -8.19
N LYS A 81 -21.23 -0.98 -7.09
CA LYS A 81 -21.40 0.24 -6.29
C LYS A 81 -20.06 0.85 -5.90
N THR A 82 -20.02 2.16 -5.69
CA THR A 82 -18.89 2.82 -5.04
C THR A 82 -18.72 2.33 -3.61
N PHE A 83 -17.48 1.92 -3.29
CA PHE A 83 -17.06 1.41 -2.00
C PHE A 83 -16.35 2.49 -1.18
N GLY A 84 -16.62 2.54 0.13
CA GLY A 84 -16.00 3.49 1.05
C GLY A 84 -16.55 4.93 0.96
N SER A 85 -15.78 5.88 1.49
CA SER A 85 -16.02 7.31 1.38
C SER A 85 -15.57 7.88 0.03
N SER A 86 -15.90 9.14 -0.25
CA SER A 86 -15.32 9.90 -1.37
C SER A 86 -13.78 9.82 -1.37
N LEU A 87 -13.18 9.70 -2.56
CA LEU A 87 -11.73 9.70 -2.75
C LEU A 87 -11.09 11.01 -2.26
N PRO A 88 -9.82 10.99 -1.82
CA PRO A 88 -9.09 12.21 -1.47
C PRO A 88 -8.99 13.20 -2.64
N VAL A 89 -8.91 14.50 -2.33
CA VAL A 89 -8.82 15.56 -3.35
C VAL A 89 -7.67 15.34 -4.32
N LYS A 90 -6.46 15.01 -3.83
CA LYS A 90 -5.30 14.68 -4.69
C LYS A 90 -5.55 13.53 -5.68
N VAL A 91 -6.32 12.51 -5.28
CA VAL A 91 -6.68 11.38 -6.14
C VAL A 91 -7.71 11.81 -7.19
N MET A 92 -8.71 12.60 -6.79
CA MET A 92 -9.68 13.19 -7.72
C MET A 92 -9.00 14.12 -8.73
N GLU A 93 -8.07 14.96 -8.30
CA GLU A 93 -7.26 15.83 -9.16
C GLU A 93 -6.43 15.02 -10.15
N ALA A 94 -5.70 14.00 -9.69
CA ALA A 94 -4.92 13.11 -10.56
C ALA A 94 -5.77 12.37 -11.60
N LEU A 95 -7.00 11.96 -11.26
CA LEU A 95 -7.96 11.33 -12.17
C LEU A 95 -8.70 12.31 -13.10
N THR A 96 -8.69 13.61 -12.79
CA THR A 96 -9.34 14.66 -13.60
C THR A 96 -8.36 15.36 -14.54
N LEU A 97 -7.06 15.35 -14.19
CA LEU A 97 -5.96 15.99 -14.91
C LEU A 97 -5.08 14.99 -15.69
N SER A 98 -5.45 13.70 -15.70
CA SER A 98 -4.84 12.69 -16.56
C SER A 98 -5.36 12.81 -17.99
N GLU A 99 -4.45 12.90 -18.94
CA GLU A 99 -4.72 12.87 -20.38
C GLU A 99 -4.91 11.42 -20.87
N VAL A 100 -5.34 11.23 -22.12
CA VAL A 100 -5.65 9.88 -22.66
C VAL A 100 -4.44 8.96 -22.70
N ASP A 101 -3.24 9.54 -22.88
CA ASP A 101 -1.97 8.83 -22.95
C ASP A 101 -1.28 8.68 -21.57
N ASP A 102 -1.87 9.21 -20.49
CA ASP A 102 -1.30 9.11 -19.13
C ASP A 102 -1.55 7.72 -18.53
N GLN A 103 -0.48 6.90 -18.46
CA GLN A 103 -0.55 5.60 -17.81
C GLN A 103 -0.71 5.73 -16.29
N LEU A 104 -1.96 5.67 -15.81
CA LEU A 104 -2.28 5.51 -14.40
C LEU A 104 -2.21 4.03 -14.00
N THR A 105 -1.53 3.73 -12.88
CA THR A 105 -1.53 2.39 -12.27
C THR A 105 -1.87 2.48 -10.80
N VAL A 106 -2.63 1.49 -10.28
CA VAL A 106 -3.12 1.49 -8.90
C VAL A 106 -2.89 0.13 -8.23
N HIS A 107 -2.35 0.14 -7.02
CA HIS A 107 -2.27 -1.02 -6.13
C HIS A 107 -3.19 -0.82 -4.93
N ILE A 108 -4.03 -1.80 -4.64
CA ILE A 108 -4.95 -1.82 -3.49
C ILE A 108 -4.46 -2.91 -2.54
N ASP A 109 -4.07 -2.52 -1.34
CA ASP A 109 -3.51 -3.40 -0.32
C ASP A 109 -4.60 -3.96 0.61
N GLU A 110 -4.46 -5.21 1.06
CA GLU A 110 -5.43 -5.90 1.93
C GLU A 110 -5.70 -5.19 3.26
N SER A 111 -4.76 -4.41 3.79
CA SER A 111 -4.96 -3.57 4.98
C SER A 111 -5.88 -2.34 4.72
N GLY A 112 -6.32 -2.18 3.47
CA GLY A 112 -7.16 -1.09 2.99
C GLY A 112 -6.39 0.22 2.83
N TRP A 113 -5.10 0.17 2.50
CA TRP A 113 -4.39 1.30 1.90
C TRP A 113 -4.40 1.14 0.37
N ALA A 114 -4.19 2.24 -0.35
CA ALA A 114 -4.03 2.21 -1.79
C ALA A 114 -2.95 3.20 -2.25
N CYS A 115 -2.32 2.84 -3.37
CA CYS A 115 -1.24 3.56 -4.04
C CYS A 115 -1.67 3.84 -5.48
N LEU A 116 -1.75 5.11 -5.87
CA LEU A 116 -1.96 5.54 -7.26
C LEU A 116 -0.67 6.17 -7.76
N ILE A 117 -0.17 5.67 -8.87
CA ILE A 117 0.87 6.34 -9.66
C ILE A 117 0.20 7.23 -10.69
N CYS A 118 0.64 8.49 -10.75
CA CYS A 118 0.32 9.44 -11.80
C CYS A 118 1.57 10.24 -12.14
N LYS A 119 2.09 10.10 -13.37
CA LYS A 119 3.33 10.74 -13.84
C LYS A 119 4.49 10.39 -12.88
N GLU A 120 5.18 11.38 -12.32
CA GLU A 120 6.31 11.22 -11.38
C GLU A 120 5.88 11.12 -9.90
N LYS A 121 4.59 10.92 -9.63
CA LYS A 121 4.02 11.02 -8.27
C LYS A 121 3.33 9.73 -7.84
N LEU A 122 3.61 9.34 -6.60
CA LEU A 122 2.92 8.26 -5.89
C LEU A 122 2.01 8.86 -4.82
N ILE A 123 0.70 8.73 -5.01
CA ILE A 123 -0.32 9.16 -4.05
C ILE A 123 -0.73 7.94 -3.22
N VAL A 124 -0.46 7.97 -1.91
CA VAL A 124 -0.78 6.89 -0.97
C VAL A 124 -1.91 7.36 -0.04
N TRP A 125 -2.99 6.60 0.07
CA TRP A 125 -4.11 6.95 0.94
C TRP A 125 -4.71 5.76 1.68
N LYS A 126 -5.29 6.02 2.86
CA LYS A 126 -6.11 5.02 3.55
C LYS A 126 -7.50 5.02 2.93
N ILE A 127 -7.95 3.86 2.46
CA ILE A 127 -9.35 3.68 2.02
C ILE A 127 -10.25 3.89 3.25
N GLY A 128 -11.05 4.95 3.18
CA GLY A 128 -11.96 5.36 4.25
C GLY A 128 -13.26 4.58 4.21
N LEU A 129 -13.61 3.92 5.32
CA LEU A 129 -14.94 3.32 5.53
C LEU A 129 -15.89 4.27 6.30
N SER A 130 -15.38 5.43 6.73
CA SER A 130 -16.12 6.44 7.49
C SER A 130 -16.03 7.79 6.78
N PRO A 131 -17.14 8.53 6.62
CA PRO A 131 -17.15 9.85 5.97
C PRO A 131 -16.58 10.98 6.86
N VAL A 132 -15.93 10.65 7.98
CA VAL A 132 -15.32 11.63 8.90
C VAL A 132 -13.96 12.06 8.35
N THR A 133 -13.92 13.22 7.71
CA THR A 133 -12.70 13.81 7.08
C THR A 133 -11.52 13.98 8.04
N LYS A 134 -11.74 14.03 9.36
CA LYS A 134 -10.64 14.02 10.35
C LYS A 134 -9.83 12.71 10.38
N LEU A 135 -10.30 11.66 9.69
CA LEU A 135 -9.64 10.35 9.58
C LEU A 135 -9.16 10.06 8.14
N SER A 136 -9.36 10.96 7.17
CA SER A 136 -8.89 10.74 5.81
C SER A 136 -7.39 11.03 5.71
N VAL A 137 -6.60 9.96 5.59
CA VAL A 137 -5.16 10.04 5.34
C VAL A 137 -4.89 9.95 3.85
N CYS A 138 -4.22 10.97 3.29
CA CYS A 138 -3.71 10.99 1.93
C CYS A 138 -2.36 11.71 1.92
N LYS A 139 -1.37 11.11 1.28
CA LYS A 139 0.05 11.52 1.25
C LYS A 139 0.58 11.40 -0.17
N GLU A 140 1.61 12.17 -0.51
CA GLU A 140 2.16 12.27 -1.87
C GLU A 140 3.68 12.18 -1.82
N LEU A 141 4.23 11.19 -2.50
CA LEU A 141 5.65 10.89 -2.53
C LEU A 141 6.20 11.16 -3.94
N GLN A 142 7.29 11.91 -4.01
CA GLN A 142 8.02 12.11 -5.26
C GLN A 142 8.76 10.82 -5.63
N LEU A 143 8.47 10.27 -6.80
CA LEU A 143 9.18 9.11 -7.32
C LEU A 143 10.64 9.47 -7.65
N PRO A 144 11.59 8.52 -7.63
CA PRO A 144 12.92 8.76 -8.19
C PRO A 144 12.80 9.02 -9.71
N PRO A 145 13.82 9.63 -10.34
CA PRO A 145 13.87 9.73 -11.79
C PRO A 145 13.95 8.34 -12.43
N SER A 146 13.31 8.18 -13.59
CA SER A 146 13.36 6.98 -14.42
C SER A 146 13.04 7.35 -15.86
N ASP A 147 13.69 6.69 -16.82
CA ASP A 147 13.36 6.80 -18.25
C ASP A 147 12.17 5.90 -18.66
N PHE A 148 11.63 5.11 -17.72
CA PHE A 148 10.54 4.16 -17.94
C PHE A 148 9.23 4.59 -17.27
N HIS A 149 8.10 4.13 -17.81
CA HIS A 149 6.81 4.30 -17.16
C HIS A 149 6.72 3.54 -15.84
N TRP A 150 6.26 4.26 -14.83
CA TRP A 150 6.04 3.80 -13.48
C TRP A 150 4.86 2.82 -13.36
N SER A 151 5.04 1.69 -12.66
CA SER A 151 3.95 0.78 -12.31
C SER A 151 3.82 0.59 -10.80
N ALA A 152 2.57 0.57 -10.33
CA ALA A 152 2.20 0.22 -8.96
C ALA A 152 2.63 -1.21 -8.57
N ASP A 153 2.92 -2.10 -9.53
CA ASP A 153 3.54 -3.41 -9.30
C ASP A 153 4.92 -3.31 -8.60
N LEU A 154 5.60 -2.17 -8.76
CA LEU A 154 6.91 -1.87 -8.18
C LEU A 154 6.82 -0.94 -6.96
N VAL A 155 5.63 -0.83 -6.35
CA VAL A 155 5.37 -0.10 -5.11
C VAL A 155 4.89 -1.07 -4.04
N ALA A 156 5.55 -1.09 -2.88
CA ALA A 156 5.21 -1.97 -1.79
C ALA A 156 5.04 -1.22 -0.47
N LEU A 157 3.98 -1.53 0.27
CA LEU A 157 3.68 -0.99 1.60
C LEU A 157 4.05 -2.01 2.68
N SER A 158 4.71 -1.54 3.74
CA SER A 158 5.10 -2.34 4.90
C SER A 158 4.56 -1.71 6.18
N TYR A 159 4.16 -2.53 7.14
CA TYR A 159 3.39 -2.09 8.31
C TYR A 159 4.07 -2.49 9.62
N SER A 160 4.32 -1.51 10.49
CA SER A 160 4.81 -1.77 11.85
C SER A 160 3.77 -2.53 12.66
N ALA A 161 4.17 -3.65 13.28
CA ALA A 161 3.32 -4.49 14.12
C ALA A 161 3.04 -3.89 15.53
N THR A 162 3.26 -2.58 15.72
CA THR A 162 2.97 -1.86 16.97
C THR A 162 1.46 -1.77 17.23
N SER A 163 0.99 -2.73 18.03
CA SER A 163 -0.41 -2.94 18.42
C SER A 163 -1.22 -1.65 18.64
N GLY A 164 -2.23 -1.46 17.79
CA GLY A 164 -3.22 -0.38 17.90
C GLY A 164 -3.15 0.69 16.79
N GLU A 165 -1.99 0.92 16.18
CA GLU A 165 -1.79 2.07 15.27
C GLU A 165 -1.88 1.77 13.77
N ALA A 166 -2.65 0.75 13.36
CA ALA A 166 -2.86 0.35 11.96
C ALA A 166 -3.57 1.40 11.06
N HIS A 167 -3.75 2.62 11.56
CA HIS A 167 -4.32 3.78 10.86
C HIS A 167 -3.40 5.01 10.89
N SER A 168 -2.22 4.91 11.52
CA SER A 168 -1.23 5.98 11.61
C SER A 168 -0.34 5.99 10.36
N THR A 169 -0.10 7.17 9.78
CA THR A 169 0.96 7.36 8.76
C THR A 169 2.34 6.99 9.31
N GLN A 170 2.54 7.05 10.63
CA GLN A 170 3.83 6.75 11.23
C GLN A 170 4.18 5.25 11.14
N ALA A 171 3.17 4.38 11.13
CA ALA A 171 3.31 2.92 11.09
C ALA A 171 3.40 2.33 9.67
N VAL A 172 3.29 3.14 8.61
CA VAL A 172 3.41 2.71 7.21
C VAL A 172 4.77 3.12 6.66
N ALA A 173 5.57 2.15 6.24
CA ALA A 173 6.75 2.36 5.42
C ALA A 173 6.45 2.04 3.94
N VAL A 174 7.17 2.68 3.02
CA VAL A 174 6.95 2.54 1.57
C VAL A 174 8.28 2.25 0.89
N MET A 175 8.35 1.21 0.05
CA MET A 175 9.46 1.01 -0.88
C MET A 175 8.95 1.09 -2.32
N VAL A 176 9.77 1.66 -3.19
CA VAL A 176 9.51 1.82 -4.61
C VAL A 176 10.75 1.45 -5.42
N ALA A 177 10.59 0.74 -6.54
CA ALA A 177 11.67 0.39 -7.46
C ALA A 177 11.37 0.82 -8.90
N THR A 178 12.37 1.30 -9.61
CA THR A 178 12.31 1.55 -11.07
C THR A 178 12.39 0.25 -11.87
N ARG A 179 12.22 0.32 -13.21
CA ARG A 179 12.42 -0.85 -14.10
C ARG A 179 13.90 -1.26 -14.19
N GLU A 180 14.80 -0.31 -13.98
CA GLU A 180 16.25 -0.39 -14.19
C GLU A 180 17.06 -0.62 -12.89
N GLY A 181 16.46 -0.45 -11.71
CA GLY A 181 17.03 -0.90 -10.43
C GLY A 181 17.31 0.18 -9.37
N SER A 182 17.06 1.45 -9.66
CA SER A 182 17.00 2.52 -8.64
C SER A 182 15.84 2.24 -7.69
N ILE A 183 16.11 2.27 -6.38
CA ILE A 183 15.14 1.99 -5.30
C ILE A 183 15.12 3.17 -4.33
N ARG A 184 13.92 3.59 -3.93
CA ARG A 184 13.68 4.60 -2.88
C ARG A 184 12.81 4.01 -1.77
N TYR A 185 13.20 4.24 -0.52
CA TYR A 185 12.53 3.72 0.67
C TYR A 185 12.23 4.84 1.67
N TRP A 186 10.96 5.01 2.02
CA TRP A 186 10.50 5.88 3.10
C TRP A 186 10.24 5.04 4.36
N PRO A 187 11.01 5.22 5.45
CA PRO A 187 10.76 4.53 6.71
C PRO A 187 9.41 4.87 7.35
N SER A 188 8.77 5.97 6.94
CA SER A 188 7.51 6.42 7.48
C SER A 188 6.77 7.38 6.53
N LEU A 189 5.53 7.06 6.17
CA LEU A 189 4.64 7.89 5.35
C LEU A 189 4.24 9.21 6.05
N ALA A 190 4.60 9.39 7.33
CA ALA A 190 4.52 10.69 8.00
C ALA A 190 5.48 11.73 7.39
N SER A 191 6.68 11.30 6.96
CA SER A 191 7.80 12.16 6.58
C SER A 191 8.13 12.00 5.09
N GLU A 192 7.39 12.70 4.23
CA GLU A 192 7.45 12.58 2.76
C GLU A 192 8.86 12.89 2.18
N ASP A 193 9.63 13.77 2.84
CA ASP A 193 11.01 14.13 2.46
C ASP A 193 12.10 13.22 3.05
N THR A 194 11.75 12.25 3.91
CA THR A 194 12.73 11.38 4.59
C THR A 194 12.77 10.00 3.94
N TYR A 195 13.73 9.80 3.05
CA TYR A 195 13.95 8.53 2.36
C TYR A 195 15.43 8.10 2.32
N ALA A 196 15.64 6.81 2.10
CA ALA A 196 16.91 6.19 1.74
C ALA A 196 16.86 5.73 0.27
N GLU A 197 18.01 5.64 -0.39
CA GLU A 197 18.12 5.17 -1.78
C GLU A 197 19.20 4.10 -1.93
N THR A 198 19.01 3.18 -2.87
CA THR A 198 20.03 2.24 -3.35
C THR A 198 19.83 1.96 -4.84
N PHE A 199 20.77 1.25 -5.46
CA PHE A 199 20.68 0.76 -6.84
C PHE A 199 21.02 -0.72 -6.89
N VAL A 200 20.30 -1.49 -7.71
CA VAL A 200 20.53 -2.93 -7.90
C VAL A 200 20.64 -3.27 -9.39
N ASP A 201 21.88 -3.40 -9.86
CA ASP A 201 22.20 -3.83 -11.22
C ASP A 201 21.87 -5.33 -11.43
N LEU A 202 21.19 -5.65 -12.53
CA LEU A 202 20.89 -7.01 -12.99
C LEU A 202 21.87 -7.55 -14.05
N GLY A 203 22.65 -6.65 -14.67
CA GLY A 203 23.48 -6.88 -15.84
C GLY A 203 22.68 -7.07 -17.14
N GLY A 204 22.86 -6.15 -18.09
CA GLY A 204 22.22 -6.18 -19.41
C GLY A 204 20.74 -5.76 -19.40
N ASP A 205 20.02 -6.06 -20.48
CA ASP A 205 18.67 -5.54 -20.80
C ASP A 205 17.53 -6.13 -19.95
N LYS A 206 17.82 -6.58 -18.72
CA LYS A 206 16.83 -7.14 -17.80
C LYS A 206 16.11 -6.03 -17.04
N THR A 207 14.80 -6.18 -16.91
CA THR A 207 13.93 -5.23 -16.20
C THR A 207 13.33 -5.83 -14.94
N TYR A 208 12.99 -4.97 -13.98
CA TYR A 208 12.18 -5.33 -12.82
C TYR A 208 10.68 -5.36 -13.14
N SER A 209 9.97 -6.32 -12.56
CA SER A 209 8.55 -6.58 -12.80
C SER A 209 7.69 -6.34 -11.57
N PHE A 210 8.11 -6.83 -10.39
CA PHE A 210 7.33 -6.75 -9.15
C PHE A 210 8.20 -6.44 -7.93
N LEU A 211 7.67 -5.63 -7.01
CA LEU A 211 8.21 -5.40 -5.67
C LEU A 211 7.14 -5.83 -4.65
N THR A 212 7.50 -6.69 -3.71
CA THR A 212 6.53 -7.26 -2.75
C THR A 212 7.02 -7.10 -1.33
N ALA A 213 6.20 -6.53 -0.44
CA ALA A 213 6.49 -6.50 0.99
C ALA A 213 6.30 -7.89 1.60
N VAL A 214 7.26 -8.30 2.43
CA VAL A 214 7.28 -9.59 3.13
C VAL A 214 7.57 -9.38 4.62
N GLN A 215 7.75 -10.46 5.39
CA GLN A 215 8.02 -10.36 6.83
C GLN A 215 9.38 -9.71 7.17
N GLY A 216 9.62 -9.43 8.45
CA GLY A 216 10.77 -8.64 8.92
C GLY A 216 10.75 -7.16 8.54
N GLY A 217 9.65 -6.65 7.95
CA GLY A 217 9.61 -5.29 7.39
C GLY A 217 10.43 -5.12 6.11
N SER A 218 10.75 -6.23 5.44
CA SER A 218 11.61 -6.31 4.26
C SER A 218 10.79 -6.54 2.99
N PHE A 219 11.46 -6.52 1.83
CA PHE A 219 10.83 -6.61 0.51
C PHE A 219 11.54 -7.65 -0.37
N ILE A 220 10.86 -8.15 -1.39
CA ILE A 220 11.46 -8.92 -2.49
C ILE A 220 11.22 -8.17 -3.80
N LEU A 221 12.32 -7.83 -4.48
CA LEU A 221 12.32 -7.25 -5.82
C LEU A 221 12.56 -8.37 -6.84
N SER A 222 11.70 -8.43 -7.85
CA SER A 222 11.57 -9.56 -8.79
C SER A 222 11.72 -9.09 -10.24
N SER A 223 12.69 -9.66 -10.95
CA SER A 223 12.95 -9.34 -12.37
C SER A 223 12.10 -10.16 -13.34
N SER A 224 11.92 -9.64 -14.55
CA SER A 224 11.25 -10.33 -15.66
C SER A 224 11.90 -11.67 -16.00
N GLY A 225 13.21 -11.84 -15.76
CA GLY A 225 13.94 -13.11 -15.88
C GLY A 225 13.89 -14.04 -14.66
N SER A 226 12.96 -13.85 -13.73
CA SER A 226 12.77 -14.63 -12.49
C SER A 226 13.93 -14.63 -11.47
N GLN A 227 14.91 -13.74 -11.63
CA GLN A 227 15.93 -13.45 -10.62
C GLN A 227 15.29 -12.60 -9.50
N LEU A 228 15.46 -13.03 -8.24
CA LEU A 228 14.80 -12.48 -7.04
C LEU A 228 15.82 -11.95 -6.03
N ILE A 229 15.51 -10.81 -5.41
CA ILE A 229 16.44 -10.06 -4.55
C ILE A 229 15.70 -9.63 -3.28
N ARG A 230 16.17 -10.04 -2.10
CA ARG A 230 15.67 -9.54 -0.81
C ARG A 230 16.25 -8.15 -0.57
N LEU A 231 15.41 -7.22 -0.13
CA LEU A 231 15.78 -5.85 0.23
C LEU A 231 15.40 -5.61 1.69
N ILE A 232 16.38 -5.37 2.55
CA ILE A 232 16.22 -5.22 4.01
C ILE A 232 16.67 -3.82 4.43
N PRO A 233 15.76 -2.90 4.75
CA PRO A 233 16.12 -1.57 5.27
C PRO A 233 16.81 -1.65 6.65
N GLU A 234 17.86 -0.86 6.84
CA GLU A 234 18.56 -0.70 8.12
C GLU A 234 18.27 0.64 8.79
N ASN A 235 18.37 0.68 10.12
CA ASN A 235 18.25 1.89 10.95
C ASN A 235 19.26 3.01 10.62
N LEU A 236 20.26 2.74 9.78
CA LEU A 236 21.28 3.71 9.34
C LEU A 236 20.97 4.35 7.97
N GLY A 237 19.75 4.17 7.43
CA GLY A 237 19.39 4.69 6.11
C GLY A 237 20.04 3.91 4.96
N LYS A 238 20.45 2.67 5.21
CA LYS A 238 20.94 1.73 4.20
C LYS A 238 19.85 0.73 3.84
N ILE A 239 19.99 0.10 2.68
CA ILE A 239 19.18 -1.05 2.25
C ILE A 239 20.15 -2.17 1.94
N ASN A 240 20.16 -3.23 2.76
CA ASN A 240 20.90 -4.44 2.47
C ASN A 240 20.20 -5.21 1.34
N GLN A 241 20.98 -5.81 0.44
CA GLN A 241 20.47 -6.51 -0.73
C GLN A 241 21.20 -7.83 -0.96
N HIS A 242 20.46 -8.92 -1.13
CA HIS A 242 21.02 -10.24 -1.48
C HIS A 242 20.09 -11.03 -2.41
N PHE A 243 20.66 -11.86 -3.26
CA PHE A 243 19.88 -12.76 -4.12
C PHE A 243 19.29 -13.91 -3.31
N LEU A 244 18.01 -14.22 -3.53
CA LEU A 244 17.40 -15.41 -2.93
C LEU A 244 18.10 -16.68 -3.42
N PRO A 245 18.27 -17.70 -2.58
CA PRO A 245 18.84 -18.97 -3.01
C PRO A 245 17.88 -19.63 -4.00
N GLN A 246 18.28 -19.69 -5.27
CA GLN A 246 17.62 -20.57 -6.24
C GLN A 246 18.02 -22.02 -5.92
N GLY A 247 17.05 -22.93 -5.83
CA GLY A 247 17.33 -24.31 -5.44
C GLY A 247 18.20 -25.02 -6.48
N ASN A 248 19.28 -25.67 -6.02
CA ASN A 248 20.09 -26.58 -6.84
C ASN A 248 19.23 -27.79 -7.27
N GLY A 249 18.51 -27.63 -8.39
CA GLY A 249 17.52 -28.58 -8.87
C GLY A 249 18.16 -29.94 -9.17
N MET A 250 17.80 -30.95 -8.37
CA MET A 250 18.35 -32.32 -8.42
C MET A 250 18.01 -33.10 -9.71
N LEU A 251 17.45 -32.42 -10.73
CA LEU A 251 17.14 -32.93 -12.07
C LEU A 251 17.76 -32.10 -13.21
N SER A 252 18.61 -31.10 -12.93
CA SER A 252 19.44 -30.40 -13.94
C SER A 252 20.64 -31.26 -14.39
N GLY A 253 20.41 -32.57 -14.53
CA GLY A 253 21.45 -33.61 -14.53
C GLY A 253 22.16 -33.85 -15.86
N ILE A 254 21.65 -33.29 -16.97
CA ILE A 254 22.20 -33.50 -18.32
C ILE A 254 22.30 -32.15 -19.04
N GLY A 255 23.52 -31.68 -19.28
CA GLY A 255 23.79 -30.65 -20.30
C GLY A 255 24.77 -29.54 -19.91
N ARG A 256 24.61 -28.87 -18.75
CA ARG A 256 25.34 -27.62 -18.46
C ARG A 256 25.99 -27.59 -17.07
N ARG A 257 27.12 -28.29 -16.94
CA ARG A 257 28.13 -27.97 -15.90
C ARG A 257 29.17 -27.00 -16.49
N VAL A 258 29.08 -25.73 -16.12
CA VAL A 258 30.21 -24.80 -16.14
C VAL A 258 30.37 -24.26 -14.73
N SER A 259 31.45 -24.66 -14.06
CA SER A 259 31.76 -24.20 -12.71
C SER A 259 32.30 -22.78 -12.76
N SER A 260 31.56 -21.79 -12.23
CA SER A 260 32.14 -20.47 -12.00
C SER A 260 33.10 -20.50 -10.81
N LEU A 261 34.35 -20.88 -11.07
CA LEU A 261 35.47 -20.50 -10.23
C LEU A 261 35.90 -19.10 -10.67
N LEU A 262 35.68 -18.12 -9.80
CA LEU A 262 35.88 -16.68 -10.00
C LEU A 262 34.82 -16.02 -10.93
N GLY A 263 33.82 -15.37 -10.33
CA GLY A 263 32.87 -14.48 -11.04
C GLY A 263 31.41 -14.71 -10.68
N ILE A 264 30.70 -13.63 -10.35
CA ILE A 264 29.26 -13.67 -10.04
C ILE A 264 28.47 -13.78 -11.35
N LEU A 265 27.96 -14.98 -11.63
CA LEU A 265 26.97 -15.21 -12.69
C LEU A 265 25.87 -16.11 -12.14
N SER A 266 24.74 -15.52 -11.75
CA SER A 266 23.51 -16.27 -11.50
C SER A 266 23.08 -16.98 -12.79
N PRO A 267 22.57 -18.23 -12.73
CA PRO A 267 22.16 -18.95 -13.93
C PRO A 267 21.02 -18.21 -14.62
N SER A 268 21.21 -17.84 -15.89
CA SER A 268 20.14 -17.25 -16.71
C SER A 268 19.15 -18.34 -17.11
N SER A 269 18.18 -18.60 -16.23
CA SER A 269 16.97 -19.33 -16.56
C SER A 269 16.18 -18.55 -17.61
N ASP A 270 15.88 -19.19 -18.74
CA ASP A 270 15.07 -18.65 -19.85
C ASP A 270 13.56 -18.66 -19.51
N LEU A 271 13.26 -18.24 -18.28
CA LEU A 271 11.98 -18.34 -17.61
C LEU A 271 11.46 -16.93 -17.35
N MET A 272 10.57 -16.47 -18.22
CA MET A 272 9.86 -15.22 -17.98
C MET A 272 8.94 -15.37 -16.77
N LEU A 273 9.03 -14.39 -15.87
CA LEU A 273 8.20 -14.26 -14.68
C LEU A 273 6.82 -13.72 -15.08
N SER A 274 5.77 -14.48 -14.81
CA SER A 274 4.39 -14.04 -15.04
C SER A 274 3.85 -13.24 -13.84
N SER A 275 3.98 -13.78 -12.63
CA SER A 275 3.57 -13.08 -11.40
C SER A 275 4.21 -13.66 -10.14
N VAL A 276 3.94 -13.00 -9.00
CA VAL A 276 4.43 -13.36 -7.67
C VAL A 276 3.28 -13.39 -6.66
N LEU A 277 3.44 -14.17 -5.58
CA LEU A 277 2.46 -14.29 -4.50
C LEU A 277 3.15 -14.42 -3.14
N TRP A 278 2.81 -13.54 -2.20
CA TRP A 278 3.23 -13.63 -0.80
C TRP A 278 2.09 -14.16 0.07
N HIS A 279 2.30 -15.28 0.75
CA HIS A 279 1.33 -15.88 1.68
C HIS A 279 1.78 -15.67 3.13
N ARG A 280 1.45 -14.50 3.69
CA ARG A 280 1.85 -14.04 5.03
C ARG A 280 1.72 -15.11 6.13
N GLU A 281 0.57 -15.80 6.22
CA GLU A 281 0.32 -16.76 7.32
C GLU A 281 1.16 -18.05 7.26
N ARG A 282 1.78 -18.33 6.11
CA ARG A 282 2.64 -19.51 5.90
C ARG A 282 4.11 -19.12 5.72
N SER A 283 4.44 -17.84 5.92
CA SER A 283 5.78 -17.29 5.65
C SER A 283 6.33 -17.71 4.28
N SER A 284 5.45 -17.81 3.27
CA SER A 284 5.77 -18.48 2.00
C SER A 284 5.65 -17.51 0.82
N PHE A 285 6.73 -17.38 0.06
CA PHE A 285 6.77 -16.61 -1.18
C PHE A 285 6.78 -17.55 -2.38
N TYR A 286 5.99 -17.23 -3.40
CA TYR A 286 5.83 -18.03 -4.62
C TYR A 286 6.07 -17.15 -5.85
N ILE A 287 6.62 -17.75 -6.89
CA ILE A 287 6.64 -17.16 -8.23
C ILE A 287 5.97 -18.10 -9.22
N LEU A 288 5.33 -17.51 -10.23
CA LEU A 288 4.83 -18.18 -11.42
C LEU A 288 5.65 -17.73 -12.62
N THR A 289 6.18 -18.68 -13.38
CA THR A 289 6.89 -18.45 -14.64
C THR A 289 6.13 -19.06 -15.81
N SER A 290 6.64 -18.84 -17.02
CA SER A 290 6.15 -19.46 -18.27
C SER A 290 6.03 -20.99 -18.24
N SER A 291 6.66 -21.70 -17.29
CA SER A 291 6.57 -23.17 -17.19
C SER A 291 6.51 -23.75 -15.76
N ASN A 292 6.86 -23.00 -14.71
CA ASN A 292 6.94 -23.52 -13.35
C ASN A 292 6.32 -22.61 -12.27
N ILE A 293 6.01 -23.22 -11.12
CA ILE A 293 5.78 -22.52 -9.86
C ILE A 293 6.90 -22.88 -8.89
N SER A 294 7.57 -21.89 -8.31
CA SER A 294 8.66 -22.09 -7.35
C SER A 294 8.33 -21.45 -6.00
N LYS A 295 8.70 -22.10 -4.89
CA LYS A 295 8.38 -21.68 -3.52
C LYS A 295 9.63 -21.46 -2.67
N TRP A 296 9.62 -20.37 -1.90
CA TRP A 296 10.50 -20.12 -0.77
C TRP A 296 9.71 -20.06 0.54
N GLU A 297 10.30 -20.59 1.60
CA GLU A 297 9.96 -20.26 2.99
C GLU A 297 10.88 -19.12 3.43
N LEU A 298 10.33 -18.06 4.03
CA LEU A 298 11.08 -16.90 4.52
C LEU A 298 11.09 -16.88 6.05
N ASP A 299 12.15 -16.34 6.64
CA ASP A 299 12.06 -15.68 7.95
C ASP A 299 12.30 -14.16 7.79
N ASP A 300 12.48 -13.43 8.88
CA ASP A 300 12.65 -11.98 8.86
C ASP A 300 13.95 -11.51 8.18
N SER A 301 14.93 -12.40 8.00
CA SER A 301 16.27 -12.08 7.47
C SER A 301 16.84 -13.10 6.47
N SER A 302 16.29 -14.31 6.40
CA SER A 302 16.76 -15.39 5.52
C SER A 302 15.63 -16.02 4.69
N GLU A 303 16.01 -16.80 3.67
CA GLU A 303 15.10 -17.53 2.79
C GLU A 303 15.61 -18.94 2.51
N LYS A 304 14.67 -19.86 2.32
CA LYS A 304 14.91 -21.26 2.00
C LYS A 304 14.03 -21.66 0.82
N HIS A 305 14.63 -21.91 -0.34
CA HIS A 305 13.93 -22.53 -1.46
C HIS A 305 13.44 -23.94 -1.07
N VAL A 306 12.16 -24.20 -1.28
CA VAL A 306 11.51 -25.45 -0.88
C VAL A 306 11.45 -26.41 -2.07
N HIS A 307 10.88 -25.96 -3.18
CA HIS A 307 10.67 -26.75 -4.40
C HIS A 307 10.36 -25.86 -5.61
N SER A 308 10.58 -26.41 -6.79
CA SER A 308 10.05 -25.89 -8.05
C SER A 308 9.25 -27.00 -8.74
N TRP A 309 8.05 -26.67 -9.20
CA TRP A 309 7.13 -27.57 -9.89
C TRP A 309 7.00 -27.17 -11.36
N ASP A 310 7.42 -28.05 -12.26
CA ASP A 310 7.12 -27.97 -13.69
C ASP A 310 5.61 -28.16 -13.91
N ILE A 311 4.88 -27.04 -13.93
CA ILE A 311 3.43 -27.04 -14.11
C ILE A 311 3.05 -27.24 -15.57
N ASN A 312 3.94 -26.95 -16.52
CA ASN A 312 3.63 -27.18 -17.93
C ASN A 312 3.50 -28.68 -18.22
N ARG A 313 4.43 -29.51 -17.74
CA ARG A 313 4.37 -30.96 -17.87
C ARG A 313 3.18 -31.60 -17.13
N VAL A 314 2.71 -30.98 -16.04
CA VAL A 314 1.61 -31.52 -15.21
C VAL A 314 0.24 -31.06 -15.68
N LEU A 315 0.11 -29.82 -16.18
CA LEU A 315 -1.18 -29.22 -16.53
C LEU A 315 -1.48 -29.18 -18.03
N LYS A 316 -0.48 -29.31 -18.92
CA LYS A 316 -0.72 -29.17 -20.37
C LYS A 316 -1.79 -30.12 -20.90
N GLU A 317 -1.65 -31.43 -20.67
CA GLU A 317 -2.65 -32.41 -21.17
C GLU A 317 -4.02 -32.19 -20.51
N ASN A 318 -4.08 -31.88 -19.21
CA ASN A 318 -5.34 -31.60 -18.51
C ASN A 318 -6.06 -30.36 -19.08
N ILE A 319 -5.32 -29.33 -19.49
CA ILE A 319 -5.88 -28.12 -20.10
C ILE A 319 -6.31 -28.38 -21.55
N THR A 320 -5.54 -29.17 -22.32
CA THR A 320 -5.93 -29.49 -23.70
C THR A 320 -7.13 -30.43 -23.75
N ASP A 321 -7.18 -31.44 -22.89
CA ASP A 321 -8.29 -32.40 -22.79
C ASP A 321 -9.59 -31.73 -22.31
N ALA A 322 -9.51 -30.86 -21.29
CA ALA A 322 -10.69 -30.15 -20.78
C ALA A 322 -11.34 -29.17 -21.77
N ILE A 323 -10.65 -28.79 -22.85
CA ILE A 323 -11.16 -27.85 -23.88
C ILE A 323 -11.43 -28.56 -25.21
N TRP A 324 -10.58 -29.52 -25.61
CA TRP A 324 -10.64 -30.18 -26.94
C TRP A 324 -10.68 -31.72 -26.87
N GLY A 325 -10.68 -32.37 -25.71
CA GLY A 325 -10.66 -33.83 -25.57
C GLY A 325 -11.88 -34.55 -26.17
N SER A 326 -13.00 -33.82 -26.32
CA SER A 326 -14.20 -34.31 -27.04
C SER A 326 -14.13 -34.16 -28.57
N GLU A 327 -13.12 -33.47 -29.10
CA GLU A 327 -13.02 -33.22 -30.55
C GLU A 327 -12.45 -34.42 -31.30
N SER A 328 -13.10 -34.75 -32.43
CA SER A 328 -12.71 -35.89 -33.28
C SER A 328 -11.29 -35.81 -33.86
N ASN A 329 -10.65 -34.63 -33.80
CA ASN A 329 -9.28 -34.37 -34.22
C ASN A 329 -8.33 -33.98 -33.06
N TYR A 330 -8.70 -34.24 -31.80
CA TYR A 330 -7.92 -33.87 -30.60
C TYR A 330 -6.41 -34.15 -30.73
N GLU A 331 -6.04 -35.37 -31.14
CA GLU A 331 -4.64 -35.79 -31.31
C GLU A 331 -3.86 -34.95 -32.33
N ALA A 332 -4.53 -34.37 -33.34
CA ALA A 332 -3.90 -33.47 -34.31
C ALA A 332 -3.81 -32.02 -33.79
N VAL A 333 -4.74 -31.60 -32.92
CA VAL A 333 -4.80 -30.23 -32.37
C VAL A 333 -3.86 -30.05 -31.18
N LYS A 334 -3.82 -31.01 -30.24
CA LYS A 334 -3.16 -30.84 -28.94
C LYS A 334 -1.65 -30.53 -29.00
N GLY A 335 -0.97 -31.01 -30.04
CA GLY A 335 0.43 -30.68 -30.31
C GLY A 335 0.68 -29.19 -30.57
N GLY A 336 -0.28 -28.50 -31.19
CA GLY A 336 -0.20 -27.07 -31.54
C GLY A 336 -0.75 -26.10 -30.50
N VAL A 337 -1.26 -26.58 -29.35
CA VAL A 337 -1.84 -25.70 -28.33
C VAL A 337 -0.76 -24.96 -27.55
N ASN A 338 -0.84 -23.62 -27.61
CA ASN A 338 -0.11 -22.68 -26.77
C ASN A 338 -0.85 -22.50 -25.44
N ILE A 339 -0.11 -22.49 -24.33
CA ILE A 339 -0.63 -22.25 -22.99
C ILE A 339 0.25 -21.19 -22.33
N TRP A 340 -0.36 -20.16 -21.78
CA TRP A 340 0.31 -19.12 -21.00
C TRP A 340 -0.26 -19.10 -19.58
N TYR A 341 0.61 -19.25 -18.58
CA TYR A 341 0.22 -19.07 -17.18
C TYR A 341 0.39 -17.60 -16.83
N LEU A 342 -0.72 -16.92 -16.52
CA LEU A 342 -0.76 -15.46 -16.42
C LEU A 342 -0.65 -14.96 -14.98
N ASP A 343 -1.32 -15.61 -14.03
CA ASP A 343 -1.30 -15.22 -12.61
C ASP A 343 -1.45 -16.39 -11.64
N LEU A 344 -0.99 -16.19 -10.41
CA LEU A 344 -1.07 -17.09 -9.26
C LEU A 344 -1.66 -16.34 -8.07
N LYS A 345 -2.75 -16.89 -7.53
CA LYS A 345 -3.44 -16.44 -6.32
C LYS A 345 -3.87 -17.65 -5.50
N GLN A 346 -4.18 -17.45 -4.22
CA GLN A 346 -4.78 -18.46 -3.36
C GLN A 346 -6.06 -17.88 -2.74
N SER A 347 -7.11 -18.69 -2.70
CA SER A 347 -8.41 -18.43 -2.09
C SER A 347 -8.51 -19.01 -0.69
#